data_AF-A0A1H9KU30-F1
#
_entry.id   AF-A0A1H9KU30-F1
#
_cell.length_a   1.000
_cell.length_b   1.000
_cell.length_c   1.000
_cell.angle_alpha   90.00
_cell.angle_beta   90.00
_cell.angle_gamma   90.00
#
_symmetry.space_group_name_H-M   'P 1'
#
loop_
_entity.id
_entity.type
_entity.pdbx_description
1 polymer ?
#
loop_
_entity_poly.entity_id
_entity_poly.type
_entity_poly.pdbx_seq_one_letter_code
_entity_poly.pdbx_strand_id
1 'polypeptide(L)'
;MRILKLISISVVIFFAGSATYTNLPLHFKYEISNWFSRIGTPDFIVALDSLSSRKQSDILREYKNRGHELKCYGNPKKEQRIGKSDYVCDAYIGSAFDNIPARLVSFFFYKNKLTNIRIEFPGSSFGKVQDFLGRKLARYPRLDLQKQHDFGTNIFGKPIMVWAVKHGFVATSAEETPGQKVILLWSSMDDLQMTDSVN
;
A
#
# COMPACT_ATOMS: atom_id res chain seq x y z
N MET A 1 47.83 7.33 6.84
CA MET A 1 47.74 6.45 5.65
C MET A 1 46.55 5.48 5.63
N ARG A 2 46.22 4.76 6.72
CA ARG A 2 45.08 3.82 6.73
C ARG A 2 43.71 4.49 6.45
N ILE A 3 43.48 5.68 7.00
CA ILE A 3 42.23 6.43 6.78
C ILE A 3 42.10 6.89 5.32
N LEU A 4 43.19 7.36 4.70
CA LEU A 4 43.19 7.79 3.30
C LEU A 4 42.89 6.63 2.33
N LYS A 5 43.41 5.43 2.62
CA LYS A 5 43.11 4.20 1.87
C LYS A 5 41.65 3.76 2.02
N LEU A 6 41.05 3.92 3.21
CA LEU A 6 39.64 3.61 3.43
C LEU A 6 38.71 4.59 2.71
N ILE A 7 39.06 5.88 2.70
CA ILE A 7 38.32 6.90 1.96
C ILE A 7 38.39 6.62 0.46
N SER A 8 39.57 6.34 -0.09
CA SER A 8 39.70 6.06 -1.52
C SER A 8 38.96 4.80 -1.95
N ILE A 9 38.98 3.73 -1.15
CA ILE A 9 38.19 2.52 -1.42
C ILE A 9 36.69 2.83 -1.39
N SER A 10 36.23 3.59 -0.40
CA SER A 10 34.81 3.97 -0.28
C SER A 10 34.34 4.81 -1.47
N VAL A 11 35.19 5.73 -1.93
CA VAL A 11 34.93 6.57 -3.11
C VAL A 11 34.86 5.72 -4.38
N VAL A 12 35.79 4.77 -4.59
CA VAL A 12 35.76 3.87 -5.75
C VAL A 12 34.50 2.99 -5.75
N ILE A 13 34.10 2.46 -4.59
CA ILE A 13 32.85 1.68 -4.45
C ILE A 13 31.63 2.56 -4.76
N PHE A 14 31.60 3.80 -4.28
CA PHE A 14 30.50 4.72 -4.54
C PHE A 14 30.38 5.09 -6.03
N PHE A 15 31.50 5.37 -6.71
CA PHE A 15 31.50 5.66 -8.15
C PHE A 15 31.16 4.44 -9.00
N ALA A 16 31.70 3.26 -8.66
CA ALA A 16 31.35 2.01 -9.35
C ALA A 16 29.85 1.65 -9.15
N GLY A 17 29.33 1.83 -7.93
CA GLY A 17 27.91 1.68 -7.60
C GLY A 17 27.02 2.68 -8.34
N SER A 18 27.45 3.94 -8.47
CA SER A 18 26.70 4.97 -9.20
C SER A 18 26.65 4.71 -10.70
N ALA A 19 27.77 4.29 -11.31
CA ALA A 19 27.85 3.99 -12.75
C ALA A 19 27.06 2.74 -13.16
N THR A 20 26.99 1.75 -12.25
CA THR A 20 26.14 0.57 -12.44
C THR A 20 24.67 0.91 -12.22
N TYR A 21 24.34 1.78 -11.25
CA TYR A 21 22.96 2.21 -10.99
C TYR A 21 22.31 2.90 -12.20
N THR A 22 23.03 3.77 -12.92
CA THR A 22 22.47 4.46 -14.10
C THR A 22 22.07 3.50 -15.23
N ASN A 23 22.74 2.37 -15.34
CA ASN A 23 22.50 1.36 -16.39
C ASN A 23 21.55 0.23 -15.95
N LEU A 24 21.10 0.21 -14.69
CA LEU A 24 20.15 -0.79 -14.23
C LEU A 24 18.80 -0.63 -14.96
N PRO A 25 18.15 -1.76 -15.30
CA PRO A 25 16.76 -1.77 -15.73
C PRO A 25 15.87 -1.00 -14.74
N LEU A 26 14.82 -0.36 -15.26
CA LEU A 26 13.88 0.46 -14.48
C LEU A 26 13.35 -0.27 -13.24
N HIS A 27 13.02 -1.56 -13.36
CA HIS A 27 12.52 -2.35 -12.23
C HIS A 27 13.51 -2.43 -11.06
N PHE A 28 14.81 -2.63 -11.32
CA PHE A 28 15.84 -2.64 -10.27
C PHE A 28 16.03 -1.28 -9.62
N LYS A 29 15.94 -0.18 -10.38
CA LYS A 29 16.00 1.18 -9.82
C LYS A 29 14.84 1.44 -8.86
N TYR A 30 13.64 0.97 -9.22
CA TYR A 30 12.48 1.06 -8.32
C TYR A 30 12.67 0.22 -7.06
N GLU A 31 13.24 -0.99 -7.16
CA GLU A 31 13.50 -1.80 -5.96
C GLU A 31 14.52 -1.20 -5.01
N ILE A 32 15.63 -0.66 -5.54
CA ILE A 32 16.68 -0.02 -4.75
C ILE A 32 16.14 1.24 -4.07
N SER A 33 15.47 2.13 -4.83
CA SER A 33 14.86 3.34 -4.25
C SER A 33 13.79 3.02 -3.21
N ASN A 34 12.96 1.99 -3.45
CA ASN A 34 11.99 1.51 -2.47
C ASN A 34 12.69 0.98 -1.21
N TRP A 35 13.77 0.22 -1.35
CA TRP A 35 14.57 -0.26 -0.22
C TRP A 35 15.14 0.90 0.62
N PHE A 36 15.74 1.91 -0.01
CA PHE A 36 16.24 3.09 0.72
C PHE A 36 15.13 3.87 1.41
N SER A 37 13.96 4.02 0.78
CA SER A 37 12.82 4.74 1.38
C SER A 37 12.24 4.06 2.63
N ARG A 38 12.61 2.81 2.90
CA ARG A 38 12.14 2.02 4.06
C ARG A 38 13.06 2.14 5.28
N ILE A 39 14.31 2.55 5.09
CA ILE A 39 15.30 2.60 6.19
C ILE A 39 14.85 3.63 7.22
N GLY A 40 14.60 3.18 8.44
CA GLY A 40 14.14 4.04 9.55
C GLY A 40 12.64 4.33 9.57
N THR A 41 11.85 3.75 8.67
CA THR A 41 10.39 3.93 8.66
C THR A 41 9.68 2.85 9.50
N PRO A 42 8.66 3.20 10.31
CA PRO A 42 7.94 2.21 11.12
C PRO A 42 7.10 1.25 10.26
N ASP A 43 6.81 0.06 10.81
CA ASP A 43 5.98 -0.95 10.17
C ASP A 43 4.47 -0.70 10.32
N PHE A 44 3.69 -1.16 9.36
CA PHE A 44 2.23 -1.17 9.43
C PHE A 44 1.73 -2.44 10.16
N ILE A 45 1.47 -2.28 11.46
CA ILE A 45 1.10 -3.38 12.36
C ILE A 45 -0.40 -3.33 12.68
N VAL A 46 -1.23 -3.63 11.67
CA VAL A 46 -2.68 -3.80 11.83
C VAL A 46 -3.16 -5.02 11.05
N ALA A 47 -4.02 -5.82 11.65
CA ALA A 47 -4.65 -6.96 10.99
C ALA A 47 -5.70 -6.47 9.99
N LEU A 48 -5.73 -7.06 8.80
CA LEU A 48 -6.57 -6.59 7.72
C LEU A 48 -8.07 -6.70 8.01
N ASP A 49 -8.47 -7.67 8.83
CA ASP A 49 -9.85 -7.90 9.24
C ASP A 49 -10.25 -7.21 10.56
N SER A 50 -9.32 -6.50 11.21
CA SER A 50 -9.63 -5.59 12.33
C SER A 50 -9.86 -4.14 11.90
N LEU A 51 -9.61 -3.82 10.62
CA LEU A 51 -9.92 -2.53 10.04
C LEU A 51 -11.42 -2.26 10.09
N SER A 52 -11.78 -1.01 10.40
CA SER A 52 -13.17 -0.55 10.55
C SER A 52 -13.24 0.96 10.30
N SER A 53 -14.43 1.49 10.02
CA SER A 53 -14.61 2.93 9.93
C SER A 53 -14.39 3.55 11.31
N ARG A 54 -13.44 4.48 11.39
CA ARG A 54 -13.02 5.15 12.62
C ARG A 54 -12.87 6.64 12.38
N LYS A 55 -12.98 7.44 13.44
CA LYS A 55 -12.79 8.89 13.35
C LYS A 55 -11.39 9.20 12.84
N GLN A 56 -11.29 10.17 11.95
CA GLN A 56 -10.03 10.63 11.38
C GLN A 56 -9.02 10.98 12.48
N SER A 57 -9.43 11.79 13.47
CA SER A 57 -8.56 12.20 14.56
C SER A 57 -7.97 11.03 15.36
N ASP A 58 -8.71 9.93 15.51
CA ASP A 58 -8.25 8.74 16.23
C ASP A 58 -7.21 7.98 15.41
N ILE A 59 -7.42 7.82 14.10
CA ILE A 59 -6.43 7.22 13.20
C ILE A 59 -5.16 8.06 13.17
N LEU A 60 -5.27 9.37 12.97
CA LEU A 60 -4.09 10.23 12.89
C LEU A 60 -3.28 10.24 14.19
N ARG A 61 -3.96 10.27 15.34
CA ARG A 61 -3.30 10.21 16.66
C ARG A 61 -2.60 8.87 16.86
N GLU A 62 -3.26 7.76 16.53
CA GLU A 62 -2.68 6.43 16.66
C GLU A 62 -1.40 6.26 15.85
N TYR A 63 -1.42 6.62 14.56
CA TYR A 63 -0.25 6.42 13.70
C TYR A 63 0.89 7.40 14.01
N LYS A 64 0.58 8.63 14.44
CA LYS A 64 1.61 9.53 14.98
C LYS A 64 2.28 8.95 16.23
N ASN A 65 1.49 8.39 17.16
CA ASN A 65 2.03 7.77 18.38
C ASN A 65 2.87 6.51 18.10
N ARG A 66 2.63 5.84 16.98
CA ARG A 66 3.45 4.72 16.48
C ARG A 66 4.70 5.17 15.71
N GLY A 67 4.97 6.47 15.64
CA GLY A 67 6.17 7.04 15.01
C GLY A 67 6.04 7.31 13.51
N HIS A 68 4.84 7.21 12.92
CA HIS A 68 4.68 7.50 11.50
C HIS A 68 4.62 9.00 11.22
N GLU A 69 5.38 9.43 10.23
CA GLU A 69 5.30 10.78 9.65
C GLU A 69 4.16 10.85 8.63
N LEU A 70 3.02 11.41 9.05
CA LEU A 70 1.83 11.56 8.20
C LEU A 70 1.89 12.85 7.38
N LYS A 71 1.79 12.73 6.06
CA LYS A 71 1.62 13.85 5.13
C LYS A 71 0.17 13.89 4.67
N CYS A 72 -0.57 14.92 5.08
CA CYS A 72 -2.01 15.00 4.86
C CYS A 72 -2.41 16.18 3.98
N TYR A 73 -3.43 15.99 3.14
CA TYR A 73 -3.99 17.02 2.27
C TYR A 73 -5.49 16.79 2.05
N GLY A 74 -6.22 17.90 1.91
CA GLY A 74 -7.64 17.89 1.55
C GLY A 74 -7.85 18.04 0.05
N ASN A 75 -9.07 17.73 -0.41
CA ASN A 75 -9.50 17.85 -1.80
C ASN A 75 -8.54 17.14 -2.78
N PRO A 76 -8.34 15.82 -2.64
CA PRO A 76 -7.49 15.05 -3.56
C PRO A 76 -7.98 15.22 -5.00
N LYS A 77 -7.03 15.30 -5.95
CA LYS A 77 -7.38 15.33 -7.38
C LYS A 77 -8.18 14.08 -7.76
N LYS A 78 -8.97 14.17 -8.82
CA LYS A 78 -9.87 13.08 -9.26
C LYS A 78 -9.13 11.75 -9.42
N GLU A 79 -7.89 11.78 -9.89
CA GLU A 79 -7.04 10.62 -10.14
C GLU A 79 -6.46 10.01 -8.86
N GLN A 80 -6.42 10.79 -7.77
CA GLN A 80 -5.92 10.37 -6.46
C GLN A 80 -7.05 9.97 -5.51
N ARG A 81 -8.29 10.39 -5.81
CA ARG A 81 -9.46 10.16 -4.99
C ARG A 81 -9.95 8.72 -5.11
N ILE A 82 -10.23 8.09 -3.97
CA ILE A 82 -10.95 6.82 -3.89
C ILE A 82 -12.35 7.10 -3.35
N GLY A 83 -13.37 6.66 -4.08
CA GLY A 83 -14.77 6.92 -3.72
C GLY A 83 -15.07 8.41 -3.53
N LYS A 84 -15.68 8.76 -2.39
CA LYS A 84 -16.05 10.13 -2.02
C LYS A 84 -15.00 10.85 -1.16
N SER A 85 -13.79 10.29 -1.02
CA SER A 85 -12.80 10.84 -0.09
C SER A 85 -12.52 12.34 -0.31
N ASP A 86 -12.54 13.09 0.79
CA ASP A 86 -12.30 14.53 0.85
C ASP A 86 -10.95 14.87 1.49
N TYR A 87 -10.32 13.90 2.15
CA TYR A 87 -9.06 14.06 2.85
C TYR A 87 -8.21 12.79 2.77
N VAL A 88 -6.90 12.95 2.57
CA VAL A 88 -5.95 11.84 2.44
C VAL A 88 -4.75 12.10 3.33
N CYS A 89 -4.25 11.05 3.98
CA CYS A 89 -2.98 11.06 4.70
C CYS A 89 -2.10 9.91 4.24
N ASP A 90 -0.87 10.23 3.86
CA ASP A 90 0.13 9.28 3.40
C ASP A 90 1.22 9.09 4.46
N ALA A 91 1.70 7.86 4.63
CA ALA A 91 2.85 7.53 5.47
C ALA A 91 3.73 6.49 4.78
N TYR A 92 5.05 6.71 4.78
CA TYR A 92 6.00 5.66 4.40
C TYR A 92 6.06 4.60 5.48
N ILE A 93 6.21 3.34 5.07
CA ILE A 93 6.25 2.19 5.96
C ILE A 93 7.34 1.21 5.54
N GLY A 94 7.93 0.52 6.53
CA GLY A 94 8.98 -0.48 6.30
C GLY A 94 8.40 -1.81 5.79
N SER A 95 7.31 -2.26 6.38
CA SER A 95 6.61 -3.48 6.00
C SER A 95 5.14 -3.41 6.41
N ALA A 96 4.34 -4.35 5.92
CA ALA A 96 2.97 -4.58 6.36
C ALA A 96 2.74 -6.10 6.42
N PHE A 97 1.78 -6.55 7.23
CA PHE A 97 1.22 -7.91 7.18
C PHE A 97 2.26 -9.06 7.18
N ASP A 98 2.57 -9.64 8.33
CA ASP A 98 3.59 -10.70 8.45
C ASP A 98 4.96 -10.27 7.86
N ASN A 99 5.35 -9.00 8.06
CA ASN A 99 6.62 -8.40 7.62
C ASN A 99 6.86 -8.41 6.09
N ILE A 100 5.79 -8.36 5.28
CA ILE A 100 5.92 -8.22 3.84
C ILE A 100 6.46 -6.82 3.53
N PRO A 101 7.56 -6.70 2.76
CA PRO A 101 8.09 -5.41 2.33
C PRO A 101 7.00 -4.52 1.73
N ALA A 102 6.80 -3.34 2.28
CA ALA A 102 5.85 -2.35 1.80
C ALA A 102 6.55 -1.01 1.66
N ARG A 103 5.87 -0.03 1.06
CA ARG A 103 6.42 1.29 0.79
C ARG A 103 5.58 2.41 1.38
N LEU A 104 4.27 2.34 1.19
CA LEU A 104 3.36 3.43 1.48
C LEU A 104 2.04 2.89 2.01
N VAL A 105 1.51 3.54 3.03
CA VAL A 105 0.10 3.45 3.41
C VAL A 105 -0.56 4.81 3.20
N SER A 106 -1.75 4.79 2.59
CA SER A 106 -2.60 5.96 2.39
C SER A 106 -3.94 5.72 3.08
N PHE A 107 -4.30 6.62 3.98
CA PHE A 107 -5.59 6.66 4.66
C PHE A 107 -6.50 7.67 3.97
N PHE A 108 -7.65 7.21 3.50
CA PHE A 108 -8.65 8.05 2.86
C PHE A 108 -9.82 8.26 3.80
N PHE A 109 -10.21 9.51 3.96
CA PHE A 109 -11.31 9.92 4.82
C PHE A 109 -12.40 10.60 4.01
N TYR A 110 -13.62 10.47 4.50
CA TYR A 110 -14.78 11.23 4.06
C TYR A 110 -15.54 11.69 5.30
N LYS A 111 -15.88 12.98 5.40
CA LYS A 111 -16.61 13.54 6.55
C LYS A 111 -15.99 13.11 7.90
N ASN A 112 -14.67 13.22 8.01
CA ASN A 112 -13.89 12.86 9.21
C ASN A 112 -13.96 11.37 9.63
N LYS A 113 -14.31 10.46 8.72
CA LYS A 113 -14.29 9.01 8.96
C LYS A 113 -13.41 8.31 7.94
N LEU A 114 -12.66 7.30 8.41
CA LEU A 114 -11.87 6.44 7.55
C LEU A 114 -12.80 5.62 6.64
N THR A 115 -12.61 5.73 5.34
CA THR A 115 -13.37 4.97 4.33
C THR A 115 -12.49 3.99 3.59
N ASN A 116 -11.24 4.34 3.27
CA ASN A 116 -10.36 3.46 2.53
C ASN A 116 -8.93 3.47 3.11
N ILE A 117 -8.24 2.34 3.00
CA ILE A 117 -6.80 2.22 3.22
C ILE A 117 -6.18 1.59 1.99
N ARG A 118 -5.20 2.27 1.39
CA ARG A 118 -4.39 1.74 0.29
C ARG A 118 -3.00 1.45 0.82
N ILE A 119 -2.50 0.26 0.56
CA ILE A 119 -1.10 -0.11 0.85
C ILE A 119 -0.41 -0.45 -0.47
N GLU A 120 0.77 0.14 -0.65
CA GLU A 120 1.62 -0.11 -1.81
C GLU A 120 2.81 -0.99 -1.43
N PHE A 121 2.97 -2.08 -2.16
CA PHE A 121 4.07 -3.02 -2.05
C PHE A 121 4.92 -2.99 -3.33
N PRO A 122 6.23 -3.25 -3.25
CA PRO A 122 7.04 -3.48 -4.44
C PRO A 122 6.56 -4.73 -5.20
N GLY A 123 6.82 -4.79 -6.51
CA GLY A 123 6.42 -5.91 -7.37
C GLY A 123 6.89 -7.27 -6.84
N SER A 124 8.14 -7.36 -6.37
CA SER A 124 8.72 -8.56 -5.74
C SER A 124 7.98 -9.07 -4.49
N SER A 125 7.04 -8.31 -3.94
CA SER A 125 6.20 -8.76 -2.84
C SER A 125 4.89 -9.42 -3.29
N PHE A 126 4.61 -9.50 -4.60
CA PHE A 126 3.36 -10.05 -5.12
C PHE A 126 3.03 -11.43 -4.56
N GLY A 127 3.94 -12.41 -4.73
CA GLY A 127 3.71 -13.77 -4.21
C GLY A 127 3.43 -13.79 -2.70
N LYS A 128 4.19 -13.01 -1.92
CA LYS A 128 4.00 -12.93 -0.46
C LYS A 128 2.65 -12.33 -0.08
N VAL A 129 2.18 -11.30 -0.81
CA VAL A 129 0.86 -10.70 -0.61
C VAL A 129 -0.22 -11.72 -0.92
N GLN A 130 -0.12 -12.44 -2.04
CA GLN A 130 -1.09 -13.47 -2.42
C GLN A 130 -1.15 -14.60 -1.37
N ASP A 131 0.01 -15.10 -0.94
CA ASP A 131 0.10 -16.15 0.09
C ASP A 131 -0.49 -15.68 1.43
N PHE A 132 -0.24 -14.42 1.81
CA PHE A 132 -0.82 -13.84 3.01
C PHE A 132 -2.34 -13.76 2.92
N LEU A 133 -2.89 -13.26 1.81
CA LEU A 133 -4.34 -13.13 1.63
C LEU A 133 -5.02 -14.50 1.55
N GLY A 134 -4.42 -15.43 0.79
CA GLY A 134 -4.92 -16.80 0.69
C GLY A 134 -5.02 -17.48 2.05
N ARG A 135 -4.03 -17.29 2.94
CA ARG A 135 -4.06 -17.86 4.30
C ARG A 135 -4.97 -17.08 5.25
N LYS A 136 -4.79 -15.76 5.37
CA LYS A 136 -5.49 -14.94 6.38
C LYS A 136 -6.95 -14.70 6.05
N LEU A 137 -7.29 -14.64 4.77
CA LEU A 137 -8.65 -14.41 4.32
C LEU A 137 -9.37 -15.67 3.82
N ALA A 138 -8.81 -16.87 4.04
CA ALA A 138 -9.40 -18.14 3.62
C ALA A 138 -10.85 -18.33 4.09
N ARG A 139 -11.19 -17.81 5.28
CA ARG A 139 -12.53 -17.90 5.88
C ARG A 139 -13.54 -16.90 5.32
N TYR A 140 -13.09 -15.90 4.57
CA TYR A 140 -13.93 -14.82 4.07
C TYR A 140 -14.41 -15.12 2.64
N PRO A 141 -15.66 -14.79 2.29
CA PRO A 141 -16.18 -15.00 0.94
C PRO A 141 -15.38 -14.21 -0.11
N ARG A 142 -15.01 -14.91 -1.19
CA ARG A 142 -14.49 -14.31 -2.42
C ARG A 142 -15.66 -13.84 -3.27
N LEU A 143 -15.81 -12.54 -3.44
CA LEU A 143 -16.89 -11.96 -4.21
C LEU A 143 -16.61 -12.03 -5.71
N ASP A 144 -15.35 -11.95 -6.12
CA ASP A 144 -14.94 -12.02 -7.52
C ASP A 144 -15.15 -13.40 -8.16
N LEU A 145 -15.39 -14.44 -7.35
CA LEU A 145 -15.76 -15.77 -7.83
C LEU A 145 -17.28 -15.96 -7.99
N GLN A 146 -18.09 -14.98 -7.59
CA GLN A 146 -19.55 -15.06 -7.66
C GLN A 146 -20.05 -14.46 -8.97
N LYS A 147 -20.85 -15.22 -9.73
CA LYS A 147 -21.32 -14.81 -11.06
C LYS A 147 -22.10 -13.48 -11.09
N GLN A 148 -22.70 -13.09 -9.97
CA GLN A 148 -23.45 -11.82 -9.87
C GLN A 148 -22.57 -10.57 -9.68
N HIS A 149 -21.26 -10.71 -9.47
CA HIS A 149 -20.35 -9.58 -9.29
C HIS A 149 -19.30 -9.55 -10.40
N ASP A 150 -19.18 -8.40 -11.06
CA ASP A 150 -18.06 -8.09 -11.95
C ASP A 150 -17.30 -6.88 -11.39
N PHE A 151 -16.09 -7.13 -10.88
CA PHE A 151 -15.20 -6.09 -10.36
C PHE A 151 -14.27 -5.52 -11.43
N GLY A 152 -14.33 -6.05 -12.67
CA GLY A 152 -13.51 -5.62 -13.79
C GLY A 152 -12.02 -5.91 -13.60
N THR A 153 -11.20 -5.07 -14.23
CA THR A 153 -9.75 -5.19 -14.26
C THR A 153 -9.07 -3.93 -13.73
N ASN A 154 -7.82 -4.08 -13.30
CA ASN A 154 -6.97 -2.93 -12.99
C ASN A 154 -6.56 -2.18 -14.28
N ILE A 155 -5.81 -1.09 -14.14
CA ILE A 155 -5.33 -0.26 -15.27
C ILE A 155 -4.44 -1.00 -16.28
N PHE A 156 -3.98 -2.21 -15.95
CA PHE A 156 -3.17 -3.09 -16.79
C PHE A 156 -3.97 -4.27 -17.36
N GLY A 157 -5.29 -4.28 -17.21
CA GLY A 157 -6.15 -5.35 -17.70
C GLY A 157 -6.10 -6.63 -16.85
N LYS A 158 -5.55 -6.59 -15.64
CA LYS A 158 -5.52 -7.76 -14.74
C LYS A 158 -6.79 -7.86 -13.90
N PRO A 159 -7.39 -9.05 -13.73
CA PRO A 159 -8.58 -9.22 -12.89
C PRO A 159 -8.35 -8.74 -11.45
N ILE A 160 -9.41 -8.28 -10.80
CA ILE A 160 -9.37 -7.85 -9.40
C ILE A 160 -9.96 -8.95 -8.51
N MET A 161 -9.21 -9.37 -7.49
CA MET A 161 -9.69 -10.28 -6.44
C MET A 161 -10.33 -9.47 -5.33
N VAL A 162 -11.48 -9.91 -4.80
CA VAL A 162 -12.21 -9.19 -3.77
C VAL A 162 -12.71 -10.14 -2.68
N TRP A 163 -12.40 -9.82 -1.42
CA TRP A 163 -12.92 -10.52 -0.24
C TRP A 163 -13.90 -9.62 0.52
N ALA A 164 -15.02 -10.17 0.96
CA ALA A 164 -15.88 -9.54 1.96
C ALA A 164 -15.34 -9.83 3.36
N VAL A 165 -14.80 -8.82 4.04
CA VAL A 165 -14.28 -8.93 5.42
C VAL A 165 -15.25 -8.31 6.43
N LYS A 166 -14.98 -8.49 7.72
CA LYS A 166 -15.93 -8.15 8.82
C LYS A 166 -16.55 -6.75 8.74
N HIS A 167 -15.77 -5.73 8.34
CA HIS A 167 -16.22 -4.33 8.30
C HIS A 167 -15.93 -3.65 6.96
N GLY A 168 -15.77 -4.43 5.88
CA GLY A 168 -15.33 -3.89 4.60
C GLY A 168 -15.06 -4.93 3.53
N PHE A 169 -14.31 -4.50 2.52
CA PHE A 169 -13.83 -5.32 1.43
C PHE A 169 -12.33 -5.17 1.31
N VAL A 170 -11.66 -6.23 0.90
CA VAL A 170 -10.24 -6.20 0.51
C VAL A 170 -10.16 -6.47 -0.97
N ALA A 171 -9.47 -5.63 -1.72
CA ALA A 171 -9.25 -5.78 -3.14
C ALA A 171 -7.75 -5.73 -3.50
N THR A 172 -7.33 -6.57 -4.43
CA THR A 172 -5.99 -6.54 -5.04
C THR A 172 -6.00 -7.13 -6.44
N SER A 173 -4.90 -7.01 -7.18
CA SER A 173 -4.73 -7.63 -8.50
C SER A 173 -4.62 -9.16 -8.37
N ALA A 174 -5.31 -9.90 -9.23
CA ALA A 174 -5.21 -11.35 -9.32
C ALA A 174 -3.88 -11.83 -9.91
N GLU A 175 -3.25 -10.98 -10.71
CA GLU A 175 -2.02 -11.30 -11.43
C GLU A 175 -0.95 -10.24 -11.19
N GLU A 176 0.30 -10.67 -11.24
CA GLU A 176 1.45 -9.77 -11.25
C GLU A 176 1.49 -9.00 -12.58
N THR A 177 1.90 -7.74 -12.52
CA THR A 177 2.29 -6.98 -13.71
C THR A 177 3.78 -6.66 -13.59
N PRO A 178 4.65 -7.20 -14.47
CA PRO A 178 6.10 -7.03 -14.35
C PRO A 178 6.52 -5.56 -14.23
N GLY A 179 7.37 -5.29 -13.23
CA GLY A 179 7.88 -3.94 -12.95
C GLY A 179 6.87 -2.97 -12.34
N GLN A 180 5.65 -3.42 -12.02
CA GLN A 180 4.64 -2.61 -11.35
C GLN A 180 4.53 -2.92 -9.86
N LYS A 181 4.09 -1.93 -9.10
CA LYS A 181 3.78 -2.08 -7.68
C LYS A 181 2.52 -2.90 -7.48
N VAL A 182 2.44 -3.62 -6.36
CA VAL A 182 1.23 -4.31 -5.92
C VAL A 182 0.44 -3.37 -5.02
N ILE A 183 -0.86 -3.26 -5.28
CA ILE A 183 -1.77 -2.42 -4.49
C ILE A 183 -2.74 -3.33 -3.75
N LEU A 184 -2.83 -3.14 -2.44
CA LEU A 184 -3.90 -3.68 -1.63
C LEU A 184 -4.80 -2.54 -1.18
N LEU A 185 -6.10 -2.67 -1.42
CA LEU A 185 -7.11 -1.71 -1.01
C LEU A 185 -8.04 -2.37 0.01
N TRP A 186 -8.21 -1.73 1.16
CA TRP A 186 -9.33 -2.00 2.05
C TRP A 186 -10.34 -0.85 1.93
N SER A 187 -11.62 -1.20 1.82
CA SER A 187 -12.73 -0.25 1.71
C SER A 187 -13.80 -0.58 2.75
N SER A 188 -14.28 0.43 3.47
CA SER A 188 -15.32 0.27 4.49
C SER A 188 -16.69 -0.03 3.86
N MET A 189 -17.50 -0.86 4.51
CA MET A 189 -18.90 -1.05 4.11
C MET A 189 -19.72 0.25 4.21
N ASP A 190 -19.38 1.15 5.11
CA ASP A 190 -20.07 2.44 5.28
C ASP A 190 -19.94 3.33 4.03
N ASP A 191 -18.85 3.19 3.25
CA ASP A 191 -18.62 3.96 2.02
C ASP A 191 -19.60 3.56 0.91
N LEU A 192 -20.00 2.27 0.86
CA LEU A 192 -20.95 1.75 -0.13
C LEU A 192 -22.40 2.11 0.17
N GLN A 193 -22.80 2.14 1.46
CA GLN A 193 -24.14 2.59 1.83
C GLN A 193 -24.33 4.10 1.60
N MET A 194 -23.23 4.87 1.59
CA MET A 194 -23.25 6.29 1.26
C MET A 194 -23.39 6.56 -0.25
N THR A 195 -23.15 5.58 -1.13
CA THR A 195 -23.43 5.72 -2.57
C THR A 195 -24.90 5.51 -2.92
N ASP A 196 -25.61 4.66 -2.19
CA ASP A 196 -27.04 4.36 -2.46
C ASP A 196 -28.00 5.42 -1.90
N SER A 197 -27.57 6.26 -0.98
CA SER A 197 -28.40 7.31 -0.33
C SER A 197 -28.43 8.65 -1.09
N VAL A 198 -27.98 8.67 -2.35
CA VAL A 198 -27.95 9.89 -3.20
C VAL A 198 -28.66 9.67 -4.56
N ASN A 199 -29.48 8.62 -4.69
CA ASN A 199 -30.41 8.46 -5.81
C ASN A 199 -31.85 8.69 -5.37
#